data_AF-A0A846E324-F1
#
_entry.id   AF-A0A846E324-F1
#
_cell.length_a   1.000
_cell.length_b   1.000
_cell.length_c   1.000
_cell.angle_alpha   90.00
_cell.angle_beta   90.00
_cell.angle_gamma   90.00
#
_symmetry.space_group_name_H-M   'P 1'
#
loop_
_entity.id
_entity.type
_entity.pdbx_description
1 polymer ?
#
loop_
_entity_poly.entity_id
_entity_poly.type
_entity_poly.pdbx_seq_one_letter_code
_entity_poly.pdbx_strand_id
1 'polypeptide(L)'
;ADNTFLLGYDTRITIERIDNLFRQAKRSEEIKQTVALLTLSACQTAAGDNRSALGIAGVAVRAGVESSLATLWSINDEATVPLIEEFYLQLRQPNVTKAEALRRAQMKMIAGLNYNHPAVWSPFILIGNWL
;
A
#
# COMPACT_ATOMS: atom_id res chain seq x y z
N ALA A 1 9.79 -13.89 -13.50
CA ALA A 1 9.45 -12.84 -12.51
C ALA A 1 9.87 -13.32 -11.11
N ASP A 2 10.97 -14.06 -11.02
CA ASP A 2 11.06 -15.15 -10.04
C ASP A 2 11.75 -14.74 -8.74
N ASN A 3 12.22 -13.49 -8.68
CA ASN A 3 12.92 -12.92 -7.52
C ASN A 3 12.03 -11.99 -6.69
N THR A 4 10.79 -11.71 -7.13
CA THR A 4 9.86 -10.86 -6.39
C THR A 4 8.83 -11.74 -5.70
N PHE A 5 8.81 -11.73 -4.37
CA PHE A 5 7.92 -12.54 -3.55
C PHE A 5 7.60 -11.82 -2.24
N LEU A 6 6.43 -12.13 -1.66
CA LEU A 6 6.15 -11.84 -0.25
C LEU A 6 6.65 -13.01 0.60
N LEU A 7 7.38 -12.71 1.67
CA LEU A 7 7.70 -13.71 2.68
C LEU A 7 6.56 -13.73 3.71
N GLY A 8 5.77 -14.80 3.70
CA GLY A 8 4.85 -15.12 4.79
C GLY A 8 5.60 -15.76 5.96
N TYR A 9 4.89 -16.02 7.05
CA TYR A 9 5.45 -16.62 8.28
C TYR A 9 6.19 -17.93 8.03
N ASP A 10 5.68 -18.76 7.11
CA ASP A 10 6.17 -20.10 6.80
C ASP A 10 6.45 -20.34 5.31
N THR A 11 6.04 -19.43 4.42
CA THR A 11 6.05 -19.67 2.98
C THR A 11 6.42 -18.43 2.17
N ARG A 12 7.06 -18.65 1.01
CA ARG A 12 7.19 -17.61 -0.01
C ARG A 12 5.92 -17.59 -0.85
N ILE A 13 5.33 -16.41 -0.98
CA ILE A 13 4.19 -16.15 -1.85
C ILE A 13 4.71 -15.40 -3.07
N THR A 14 4.86 -16.12 -4.18
CA THR A 14 5.32 -15.56 -5.46
C THR A 14 4.23 -14.70 -6.09
N ILE A 15 4.62 -13.86 -7.05
CA ILE A 15 3.65 -13.08 -7.85
C ILE A 15 2.59 -13.98 -8.48
N GLU A 16 2.99 -15.12 -9.05
CA GLU A 16 2.04 -16.08 -9.64
C GLU A 16 1.05 -16.63 -8.62
N ARG A 17 1.51 -16.88 -7.39
CA ARG A 17 0.65 -17.35 -6.30
C ARG A 17 -0.31 -16.25 -5.85
N ILE A 18 0.15 -14.99 -5.78
CA ILE A 18 -0.69 -13.82 -5.51
C ILE A 18 -1.78 -13.67 -6.59
N ASP A 19 -1.39 -13.70 -7.87
CA ASP A 19 -2.31 -13.64 -9.00
C ASP A 19 -3.36 -14.75 -8.94
N ASN A 20 -2.94 -15.98 -8.65
CA ASN A 20 -3.84 -17.13 -8.54
C ASN A 20 -4.80 -17.01 -7.35
N LEU A 21 -4.34 -16.50 -6.20
CA LEU A 21 -5.19 -16.23 -5.03
C LEU A 21 -6.29 -15.22 -5.38
N PHE A 22 -5.94 -14.11 -6.02
CA PHE A 22 -6.93 -13.10 -6.42
C PHE A 22 -7.88 -13.60 -7.52
N ARG A 23 -7.39 -14.39 -8.48
CA ARG A 23 -8.25 -15.03 -9.50
C ARG A 23 -9.21 -16.06 -8.90
N GLN A 24 -8.76 -16.86 -7.94
CA GLN A 24 -9.61 -17.82 -7.24
C GLN A 24 -10.67 -17.12 -6.38
N ALA A 25 -10.27 -16.09 -5.63
CA ALA A 25 -11.21 -15.26 -4.87
C ALA A 25 -12.31 -14.70 -5.77
N LYS A 26 -11.94 -14.21 -6.97
CA LYS A 26 -12.89 -13.66 -7.95
C LYS A 26 -13.82 -14.70 -8.59
N ARG A 27 -13.47 -15.99 -8.55
CA ARG A 27 -14.22 -17.10 -9.16
C ARG A 27 -15.19 -17.79 -8.20
N SER A 28 -14.99 -17.59 -6.89
CA SER A 28 -15.98 -17.90 -5.88
C SER A 28 -17.16 -16.93 -6.04
N GLU A 29 -18.32 -17.42 -6.49
CA GLU A 29 -19.56 -16.63 -6.57
C GLU A 29 -20.02 -16.11 -5.18
N GLU A 30 -19.47 -16.65 -4.09
CA GLU A 30 -19.74 -16.23 -2.71
C GLU A 30 -18.86 -15.07 -2.23
N ILE A 31 -17.69 -14.82 -2.83
CA ILE A 31 -16.75 -13.77 -2.39
C ILE A 31 -16.43 -12.84 -3.56
N LYS A 32 -17.36 -11.93 -3.85
CA LYS A 32 -17.14 -10.78 -4.74
C LYS A 32 -16.29 -9.66 -4.10
N GLN A 33 -15.39 -10.01 -3.17
CA GLN A 33 -14.55 -9.02 -2.48
C GLN A 33 -13.21 -8.89 -3.19
N THR A 34 -13.14 -7.90 -4.08
CA THR A 34 -11.88 -7.30 -4.47
C THR A 34 -11.24 -6.64 -3.24
N VAL A 35 -9.93 -6.79 -3.05
CA VAL A 35 -9.22 -6.05 -1.98
C VAL A 35 -9.25 -4.56 -2.35
N ALA A 36 -10.09 -3.79 -1.65
CA ALA A 36 -10.27 -2.37 -1.92
C ALA A 36 -9.01 -1.54 -1.57
N LEU A 37 -8.20 -1.99 -0.60
CA LEU A 37 -6.95 -1.35 -0.22
C LEU A 37 -5.96 -2.36 0.38
N LEU A 38 -4.75 -2.40 -0.17
CA LEU A 38 -3.61 -3.12 0.38
C LEU A 38 -2.57 -2.12 0.92
N THR A 39 -2.24 -2.21 2.21
CA THR A 39 -1.21 -1.36 2.83
C THR A 39 0.09 -2.12 2.98
N LEU A 40 1.15 -1.62 2.37
CA LEU A 40 2.49 -2.21 2.35
C LEU A 40 3.48 -1.29 3.10
N SER A 41 3.47 -1.39 4.42
CA SER A 41 4.24 -0.54 5.34
C SER A 41 5.69 -0.98 5.56
N ALA A 42 6.31 -1.64 4.58
CA ALA A 42 7.74 -1.96 4.62
C ALA A 42 8.52 -0.98 3.74
N CYS A 43 9.86 -1.02 3.80
CA CYS A 43 10.72 -0.21 2.95
C CYS A 43 10.55 -0.56 1.46
N GLN A 44 10.56 0.45 0.59
CA GLN A 44 10.70 0.30 -0.87
C GLN A 44 9.62 -0.58 -1.54
N THR A 45 8.40 -0.63 -0.99
CA THR A 45 7.32 -1.50 -1.51
C THR A 45 6.71 -0.99 -2.83
N ALA A 46 6.92 0.28 -3.15
CA ALA A 46 6.64 0.91 -4.43
C ALA A 46 7.90 1.30 -5.21
N ALA A 47 9.10 0.97 -4.70
CA ALA A 47 10.33 1.18 -5.45
C ALA A 47 10.32 0.23 -6.67
N GLY A 48 10.25 0.82 -7.85
CA GLY A 48 10.25 0.06 -9.10
C GLY A 48 11.61 -0.54 -9.42
N ASP A 49 11.60 -1.57 -10.25
CA ASP A 49 12.78 -2.12 -10.92
C ASP A 49 12.47 -2.40 -12.40
N ASN A 50 13.44 -2.98 -13.11
CA ASN A 50 13.28 -3.35 -14.53
C ASN A 50 12.15 -4.37 -14.79
N ARG A 51 11.57 -4.99 -13.74
CA ARG A 51 10.51 -6.01 -13.84
C ARG A 51 9.15 -5.47 -13.37
N SER A 52 9.12 -4.44 -12.52
CA SER A 52 7.89 -3.77 -12.09
C SER A 52 8.16 -2.29 -11.82
N ALA A 53 7.62 -1.40 -12.64
CA ALA A 53 7.81 0.05 -12.50
C ALA A 53 7.34 0.64 -11.16
N LEU A 54 6.46 -0.04 -10.43
CA LEU A 54 5.90 0.40 -9.14
C LEU A 54 6.09 -0.66 -8.05
N GLY A 55 7.15 -1.46 -8.17
CA GLY A 55 7.50 -2.50 -7.20
C GLY A 55 6.38 -3.53 -7.01
N ILE A 56 6.28 -4.07 -5.79
CA ILE A 56 5.25 -5.05 -5.46
C ILE A 56 3.85 -4.43 -5.34
N ALA A 57 3.74 -3.15 -5.01
CA ALA A 57 2.49 -2.43 -5.01
C ALA A 57 1.84 -2.39 -6.41
N GLY A 58 2.65 -2.14 -7.44
CA GLY A 58 2.19 -2.22 -8.84
C GLY A 58 1.76 -3.63 -9.26
N VAL A 59 2.46 -4.65 -8.77
CA VAL A 59 2.08 -6.06 -9.00
C VAL A 59 0.71 -6.35 -8.39
N ALA A 60 0.49 -5.96 -7.14
CA ALA A 60 -0.78 -6.19 -6.44
C ALA A 60 -1.96 -5.56 -7.18
N VAL A 61 -1.79 -4.33 -7.67
CA VAL A 61 -2.82 -3.65 -8.47
C VAL A 61 -3.08 -4.39 -9.79
N ARG A 62 -2.04 -4.86 -10.49
CA ARG A 62 -2.21 -5.71 -11.69
C ARG A 62 -2.92 -7.03 -11.37
N ALA A 63 -2.68 -7.59 -10.19
CA ALA A 63 -3.26 -8.84 -9.72
C ALA A 63 -4.74 -8.69 -9.31
N GLY A 64 -5.26 -7.46 -9.24
CA GLY A 64 -6.67 -7.18 -9.00
C GLY A 64 -6.96 -6.46 -7.68
N VAL A 65 -5.97 -6.03 -6.91
CA VAL A 65 -6.19 -5.10 -5.80
C VAL A 65 -6.62 -3.74 -6.36
N GLU A 66 -7.65 -3.11 -5.80
CA GLU A 66 -8.12 -1.81 -6.30
C GLU A 66 -7.08 -0.72 -6.05
N SER A 67 -6.53 -0.68 -4.84
CA SER A 67 -5.60 0.36 -4.40
C SER A 67 -4.48 -0.22 -3.55
N SER A 68 -3.25 0.25 -3.72
CA SER A 68 -2.12 -0.08 -2.86
C SER A 68 -1.49 1.18 -2.27
N LEU A 69 -1.34 1.22 -0.95
CA LEU A 69 -0.55 2.23 -0.22
C LEU A 69 0.85 1.64 0.04
N ALA A 70 1.90 2.31 -0.42
CA ALA A 70 3.24 1.74 -0.42
C ALA A 70 4.34 2.82 -0.39
N THR A 71 5.59 2.43 -0.17
CA THR A 71 6.72 3.34 0.08
C THR A 71 7.71 3.38 -1.08
N LEU A 72 8.17 4.58 -1.46
CA LEU A 72 9.15 4.76 -2.53
C LEU A 72 10.61 4.49 -2.10
N TRP A 73 10.94 4.73 -0.83
CA TRP A 73 12.27 4.52 -0.26
C TRP A 73 12.18 3.97 1.17
N SER A 74 13.32 3.81 1.84
CA SER A 74 13.39 3.28 3.20
C SER A 74 12.69 4.19 4.20
N ILE A 75 11.95 3.58 5.13
CA ILE A 75 11.22 4.25 6.19
C ILE A 75 11.77 3.86 7.56
N ASN A 76 11.48 4.67 8.57
CA ASN A 76 11.62 4.28 9.97
C ASN A 76 10.23 3.86 10.47
N ASP A 77 10.07 2.59 10.83
CA ASP A 77 8.77 2.02 11.19
C ASP A 77 8.09 2.83 12.30
N GLU A 78 8.80 3.10 13.40
CA GLU A 78 8.29 3.86 14.56
C GLU A 78 7.82 5.27 14.17
N ALA A 79 8.61 5.99 13.36
CA ALA A 79 8.28 7.35 12.93
C ALA A 79 7.08 7.40 11.97
N THR A 80 6.76 6.29 11.28
CA THR A 80 5.65 6.23 10.31
C THR A 80 4.33 5.74 10.88
N VAL A 81 4.32 5.16 12.08
CA VAL A 81 3.09 4.75 12.78
C VAL A 81 2.06 5.88 12.84
N PRO A 82 2.41 7.12 13.26
CA PRO A 82 1.43 8.21 13.34
C PRO A 82 0.80 8.59 12.00
N LEU A 83 1.53 8.43 10.90
CA LEU A 83 1.01 8.70 9.56
C LEU A 83 -0.02 7.65 9.15
N ILE A 84 0.28 6.36 9.37
CA ILE A 84 -0.63 5.26 9.01
C ILE A 84 -1.88 5.29 9.88
N GLU A 85 -1.73 5.55 11.19
CA GLU A 85 -2.86 5.74 12.09
C GLU A 85 -3.75 6.88 11.61
N GLU A 86 -3.17 8.04 11.30
CA GLU A 86 -3.92 9.19 10.81
C GLU A 86 -4.60 8.90 9.47
N PHE A 87 -3.92 8.21 8.55
CA PHE A 87 -4.50 7.81 7.27
C PHE A 87 -5.77 6.97 7.48
N TYR A 88 -5.75 5.98 8.36
CA TYR A 88 -6.95 5.18 8.65
C TYR A 88 -8.02 5.96 9.41
N LEU A 89 -7.65 6.91 10.28
CA LEU A 89 -8.62 7.80 10.93
C LEU A 89 -9.35 8.68 9.90
N GLN A 90 -8.63 9.26 8.94
CA GLN A 90 -9.21 10.08 7.87
C GLN A 90 -10.04 9.23 6.91
N LEU A 91 -9.60 8.01 6.57
CA LEU A 91 -10.30 7.11 5.66
C LEU A 91 -11.68 6.66 6.20
N ARG A 92 -11.86 6.65 7.53
CA ARG A 92 -13.16 6.31 8.15
C ARG A 92 -14.18 7.44 8.07
N GLN A 93 -13.77 8.66 7.69
CA GLN A 93 -14.69 9.77 7.62
C GLN A 93 -15.60 9.64 6.38
N PRO A 94 -16.88 9.98 6.51
CA PRO A 94 -17.80 9.94 5.37
C PRO A 94 -17.33 10.89 4.27
N ASN A 95 -17.46 10.45 3.02
CA ASN A 95 -17.10 11.23 1.82
C ASN A 95 -15.62 11.59 1.71
N VAL A 96 -14.72 10.87 2.39
CA VAL A 96 -13.27 11.04 2.23
C VAL A 96 -12.71 9.93 1.34
N THR A 97 -12.08 10.33 0.24
CA THR A 97 -11.41 9.39 -0.68
C THR A 97 -10.08 8.91 -0.10
N LYS A 98 -9.53 7.82 -0.66
CA LYS A 98 -8.22 7.31 -0.23
C LYS A 98 -7.11 8.35 -0.43
N ALA A 99 -7.13 9.06 -1.56
CA ALA A 99 -6.21 10.16 -1.83
C ALA A 99 -6.32 11.28 -0.80
N GLU A 100 -7.55 11.71 -0.47
CA GLU A 100 -7.76 12.79 0.49
C GLU A 100 -7.36 12.37 1.90
N ALA A 101 -7.63 11.12 2.30
CA ALA A 101 -7.18 10.57 3.56
C ALA A 101 -5.65 10.61 3.70
N LEU A 102 -4.92 10.18 2.66
CA LEU A 102 -3.46 10.22 2.66
C LEU A 102 -2.94 11.65 2.70
N ARG A 103 -3.52 12.55 1.90
CA ARG A 103 -3.14 13.97 1.88
C ARG A 103 -3.32 14.60 3.26
N ARG A 104 -4.45 14.37 3.93
CA ARG A 104 -4.72 14.90 5.28
C ARG A 104 -3.73 14.34 6.31
N ALA A 105 -3.40 13.06 6.23
CA ALA A 105 -2.39 12.45 7.08
C ALA A 105 -1.00 13.08 6.89
N GLN A 106 -0.57 13.27 5.63
CA GLN A 106 0.69 13.95 5.31
C GLN A 106 0.70 15.39 5.79
N MET A 107 -0.38 16.15 5.61
CA MET A 107 -0.50 17.52 6.12
C MET A 107 -0.42 17.58 7.64
N LYS A 108 -1.01 16.62 8.35
CA LYS A 108 -0.88 16.53 9.81
C LYS A 108 0.56 16.29 10.24
N MET A 109 1.30 15.43 9.54
CA MET A 109 2.72 15.20 9.83
C MET A 109 3.55 16.47 9.58
N ILE A 110 3.33 17.16 8.45
CA ILE A 110 4.00 18.42 8.09
C ILE A 110 3.79 19.50 9.17
N ALA A 111 2.59 19.58 9.74
CA ALA A 111 2.27 20.55 10.79
C ALA A 111 2.84 20.18 12.18
N GLY A 112 3.23 18.92 12.41
CA GLY A 112 3.72 18.44 13.70
C GLY A 112 5.22 18.63 13.89
N LEU A 113 5.65 19.10 15.07
CA LEU A 113 7.06 19.37 15.36
C LEU A 113 7.97 18.12 15.32
N ASN A 114 7.43 16.94 15.64
CA ASN A 114 8.21 15.70 15.76
C ASN A 114 8.30 14.89 14.46
N TYR A 115 7.44 15.15 13.47
CA TYR A 115 7.27 14.31 12.27
C TYR A 115 7.21 15.11 10.96
N ASN A 116 7.56 16.40 10.99
CA ASN A 116 7.51 17.29 9.82
C ASN A 116 8.58 16.99 8.76
N HIS A 117 9.63 16.25 9.12
CA HIS A 117 10.70 15.94 8.18
C HIS A 117 10.17 15.08 7.02
N PRO A 118 10.43 15.45 5.75
CA PRO A 118 9.91 14.76 4.58
C PRO A 118 10.15 13.24 4.55
N ALA A 119 11.26 12.78 5.14
CA ALA A 119 11.56 11.35 5.25
C ALA A 119 10.47 10.51 5.94
N VAL A 120 9.60 11.13 6.75
CA VAL A 120 8.50 10.44 7.43
C VAL A 120 7.26 10.30 6.54
N TRP A 121 6.85 11.38 5.86
CA TRP A 121 5.54 11.45 5.21
C TRP A 121 5.55 11.33 3.68
N SER A 122 6.62 11.77 3.03
CA SER A 122 6.74 11.73 1.57
C SER A 122 7.04 10.35 0.95
N PRO A 123 7.50 9.29 1.68
CA PRO A 123 7.69 7.99 1.06
C PRO A 123 6.37 7.33 0.61
N PHE A 124 5.26 7.59 1.31
CA PHE A 124 4.00 6.92 1.07
C PHE A 124 3.26 7.46 -0.16
N ILE A 125 2.92 6.57 -1.07
CA ILE A 125 2.12 6.85 -2.27
C ILE A 125 0.96 5.86 -2.41
N LEU A 126 -0.09 6.30 -3.11
CA LEU A 126 -1.26 5.50 -3.46
C LEU A 126 -1.21 5.14 -4.95
N ILE A 127 -1.38 3.86 -5.26
CA ILE A 127 -1.37 3.31 -6.62
C ILE A 127 -2.72 2.63 -6.89
N GLY A 128 -3.29 2.81 -8.08
CA GLY A 128 -4.59 2.22 -8.46
C GLY A 128 -5.76 3.18 -8.28
N ASN A 129 -6.90 2.68 -7.79
CA ASN A 129 -8.12 3.46 -7.57
C ASN A 129 -8.01 4.33 -6.32
N TRP A 130 -7.62 5.58 -6.48
CA TRP A 130 -7.44 6.52 -5.36
C TRP A 130 -8.69 7.30 -4.95
N LEU A 131 -9.82 7.07 -5.64
CA LEU A 131 -11.13 7.65 -5.32
C LEU A 131 -11.84 6.88 -4.20
#